data_AF-A0A537LPX4-F1
#
_entry.id   AF-A0A537LPX4-F1
#
_cell.length_a   1.000
_cell.length_b   1.000
_cell.length_c   1.000
_cell.angle_alpha   90.00
_cell.angle_beta   90.00
_cell.angle_gamma   90.00
#
_symmetry.space_group_name_H-M   'P 1'
#
loop_
_entity.id
_entity.type
_entity.pdbx_description
1 polymer ?
#
loop_
_entity_poly.entity_id
_entity_poly.type
_entity_poly.pdbx_seq_one_letter_code
_entity_poly.pdbx_strand_id
1 'polypeptide(L)'
;MEKHQEAEEMWRAELTGKSPRLRHLRLWLKLLPSEPRCKLCNAPFHGLGRPIAAILGRQRSRKNPRFCSYCETIARTYRGGAEVELTLLFVDVRGSTTLAERVTPSEFSRLMNRFYDVATRVLIDSDAWIDKLVGDEVIAFYLPFLEDHAARAVRAGQELMRATGQGGPGDPWIPVGIGIQTGTAFVGAIGSAETVTDFTALGDAVNVAARLVSAAAAGEI
;
A
#
# COMPACT_ATOMS: atom_id res chain seq x y z
N MET A 1 20.32 9.55 -22.18
CA MET A 1 19.15 8.67 -22.41
C MET A 1 19.43 7.27 -21.88
N GLU A 2 20.57 6.67 -22.26
CA GLU A 2 21.01 5.33 -21.80
C GLU A 2 20.99 5.14 -20.26
N LYS A 3 21.59 6.06 -19.49
CA LYS A 3 21.56 6.01 -18.00
C LYS A 3 20.15 6.07 -17.37
N HIS A 4 19.18 6.69 -18.06
CA HIS A 4 17.80 6.74 -17.56
C HIS A 4 17.08 5.41 -17.81
N GLN A 5 17.31 4.80 -18.98
CA GLN A 5 16.77 3.48 -19.30
C GLN A 5 17.35 2.40 -18.38
N GLU A 6 18.67 2.42 -18.11
CA GLU A 6 19.30 1.49 -17.17
C GLU A 6 18.71 1.60 -15.75
N ALA A 7 18.46 2.82 -15.28
CA ALA A 7 17.85 3.05 -13.97
C ALA A 7 16.39 2.57 -13.93
N GLU A 8 15.62 2.80 -14.99
CA GLU A 8 14.25 2.32 -15.11
C GLU A 8 14.19 0.79 -15.15
N GLU A 9 15.07 0.12 -15.92
CA GLU A 9 15.15 -1.34 -15.97
C GLU A 9 15.51 -1.94 -14.61
N MET A 10 16.46 -1.34 -13.90
CA MET A 10 16.79 -1.72 -12.52
C MET A 10 15.54 -1.61 -11.62
N TRP A 11 14.83 -0.49 -11.65
CA TRP A 11 13.62 -0.29 -10.86
C TRP A 11 12.52 -1.29 -11.23
N ARG A 12 12.30 -1.53 -12.53
CA ARG A 12 11.36 -2.53 -13.03
C ARG A 12 11.69 -3.91 -12.49
N ALA A 13 12.98 -4.29 -12.47
CA ALA A 13 13.43 -5.56 -11.91
C ALA A 13 13.21 -5.63 -10.39
N GLU A 14 13.42 -4.56 -9.65
CA GLU A 14 13.14 -4.51 -8.20
C GLU A 14 11.63 -4.63 -7.91
N LEU A 15 10.79 -3.83 -8.57
CA LEU A 15 9.33 -3.79 -8.37
C LEU A 15 8.65 -5.10 -8.74
N THR A 16 9.15 -5.80 -9.77
CA THR A 16 8.65 -7.12 -10.18
C THR A 16 9.30 -8.28 -9.44
N GLY A 17 10.24 -8.02 -8.52
CA GLY A 17 10.96 -9.05 -7.77
C GLY A 17 11.97 -9.86 -8.59
N LYS A 18 12.27 -9.43 -9.83
CA LYS A 18 13.16 -10.09 -10.79
C LYS A 18 14.63 -9.66 -10.68
N SER A 19 14.93 -8.62 -9.90
CA SER A 19 16.30 -8.13 -9.68
C SER A 19 17.22 -9.26 -9.18
N PRO A 20 18.34 -9.55 -9.87
CA PRO A 20 19.30 -10.55 -9.42
C PRO A 20 19.82 -10.23 -8.02
N ARG A 21 20.08 -8.95 -7.72
CA ARG A 21 20.53 -8.49 -6.41
C ARG A 21 19.49 -8.80 -5.33
N LEU A 22 18.22 -8.49 -5.59
CA LEU A 22 17.13 -8.79 -4.66
C LEU A 22 16.96 -10.29 -4.45
N ARG A 23 17.06 -11.10 -5.51
CA ARG A 23 16.96 -12.56 -5.43
C ARG A 23 18.08 -13.16 -4.58
N HIS A 24 19.33 -12.75 -4.79
CA HIS A 24 20.46 -13.20 -3.97
C HIS A 24 20.30 -12.79 -2.50
N LEU A 25 19.89 -11.55 -2.25
CA LEU A 25 19.61 -11.06 -0.90
C LEU A 25 18.49 -11.87 -0.23
N ARG A 26 17.40 -12.14 -0.95
CA ARG A 26 16.27 -12.96 -0.47
C ARG A 26 16.70 -14.37 -0.11
N LEU A 27 17.58 -14.99 -0.90
CA LEU A 27 18.13 -16.32 -0.63
C LEU A 27 18.99 -16.32 0.64
N TRP A 28 19.87 -15.32 0.78
CA TRP A 28 20.73 -15.21 1.95
C TRP A 28 19.95 -14.93 3.23
N LEU A 29 18.99 -13.99 3.20
CA LEU A 29 18.14 -13.68 4.37
C LEU A 29 17.18 -14.82 4.73
N LYS A 30 16.86 -15.72 3.79
CA LYS A 30 16.05 -16.92 4.06
C LYS A 30 16.78 -17.92 4.96
N LEU A 31 18.12 -17.92 4.99
CA LEU A 31 18.92 -18.77 5.88
C LEU A 31 18.75 -18.40 7.36
N LEU A 32 18.40 -17.15 7.66
CA LEU A 32 18.11 -16.73 9.04
C LEU A 32 16.72 -17.26 9.45
N PRO A 33 16.60 -18.07 10.51
CA PRO A 33 15.32 -18.63 10.93
C PRO A 33 14.44 -17.57 11.61
N SER A 34 13.24 -17.31 11.05
CA SER A 34 12.02 -16.82 11.73
C SER A 34 10.99 -16.35 10.70
N GLU A 35 9.72 -16.55 11.00
CA GLU A 35 8.60 -15.75 10.47
C GLU A 35 8.09 -14.80 11.57
N PRO A 36 7.36 -13.71 11.25
CA PRO A 36 7.08 -13.19 9.90
C PRO A 36 8.28 -12.47 9.28
N ARG A 37 8.30 -12.35 7.95
CA ARG A 37 9.36 -11.69 7.17
C ARG A 37 8.90 -10.48 6.38
N CYS A 38 9.86 -9.64 6.01
CA CYS A 38 9.67 -8.58 5.02
C CYS A 38 9.23 -9.16 3.67
N LYS A 39 8.12 -8.66 3.12
CA LYS A 39 7.56 -9.15 1.84
C LYS A 39 8.45 -8.85 0.64
N LEU A 40 9.29 -7.82 0.71
CA LEU A 40 10.21 -7.47 -0.37
C LEU A 40 11.53 -8.27 -0.30
N CYS A 41 12.23 -8.25 0.84
CA CYS A 41 13.60 -8.78 0.95
C CYS A 41 13.77 -10.05 1.80
N ASN A 42 12.70 -10.61 2.40
CA ASN A 42 12.74 -11.76 3.33
C ASN A 42 13.45 -11.55 4.68
N ALA A 43 13.76 -10.30 5.06
CA ALA A 43 14.33 -10.02 6.38
C ALA A 43 13.42 -10.51 7.52
N PRO A 44 13.92 -11.29 8.49
CA PRO A 44 13.11 -11.80 9.60
C PRO A 44 12.78 -10.70 10.61
N PHE A 45 11.54 -10.67 11.09
CA PHE A 45 11.09 -9.70 12.10
C PHE A 45 11.02 -10.26 13.52
N HIS A 46 11.20 -11.57 13.70
CA HIS A 46 11.12 -12.27 14.98
C HIS A 46 12.31 -13.24 15.16
N GLY A 47 12.32 -13.91 16.31
CA GLY A 47 13.29 -14.97 16.62
C GLY A 47 14.74 -14.48 16.67
N LEU A 48 15.66 -15.43 16.52
CA LEU A 48 17.10 -15.16 16.57
C LEU A 48 17.61 -14.39 15.34
N GLY A 49 16.88 -14.43 14.22
CA GLY A 49 17.20 -13.63 13.03
C GLY A 49 16.93 -12.14 13.19
N ARG A 50 16.00 -11.74 14.08
CA ARG A 50 15.62 -10.33 14.30
C ARG A 50 16.79 -9.41 14.68
N PRO A 51 17.63 -9.71 15.71
CA PRO A 51 18.73 -8.83 16.07
C PRO A 51 19.73 -8.64 14.92
N ILE A 52 20.01 -9.70 14.15
CA ILE A 52 20.90 -9.64 12.98
C ILE A 52 20.30 -8.72 11.91
N ALA A 53 19.02 -8.91 11.58
CA ALA A 53 18.31 -8.05 10.62
C ALA A 53 18.27 -6.59 11.07
N ALA A 54 18.09 -6.34 12.38
CA ALA A 54 18.06 -5.00 12.96
C ALA A 54 19.41 -4.27 12.81
N ILE A 55 20.55 -4.94 12.98
CA ILE A 55 21.90 -4.38 12.75
C ILE A 55 22.06 -3.91 11.29
N LEU A 56 21.44 -4.62 10.34
CA LEU A 56 21.43 -4.26 8.92
C LEU A 56 20.36 -3.20 8.57
N GLY A 57 19.75 -2.56 9.57
CA GLY A 57 18.70 -1.54 9.38
C GLY A 57 17.35 -2.10 8.93
N ARG A 58 17.11 -3.41 9.06
CA ARG A 58 15.91 -4.10 8.58
C ARG A 58 14.92 -4.42 9.70
N GLN A 59 14.55 -3.40 10.45
CA GLN A 59 13.45 -3.48 11.43
C GLN A 59 12.10 -3.41 10.72
N ARG A 60 10.98 -3.62 11.41
CA ARG A 60 9.66 -3.39 10.81
C ARG A 60 9.50 -1.91 10.45
N SER A 61 8.99 -1.64 9.26
CA SER A 61 8.58 -0.29 8.86
C SER A 61 7.46 0.20 9.78
N ARG A 62 7.49 1.49 10.11
CA ARG A 62 6.41 2.16 10.86
C ARG A 62 5.19 2.42 9.99
N LYS A 63 5.37 2.61 8.67
CA LYS A 63 4.28 2.83 7.73
C LYS A 63 3.56 1.53 7.35
N ASN A 64 4.32 0.45 7.16
CA ASN A 64 3.76 -0.85 6.87
C ASN A 64 4.61 -1.97 7.49
N PRO A 65 4.17 -2.57 8.61
CA PRO A 65 4.90 -3.61 9.33
C PRO A 65 5.17 -4.91 8.55
N ARG A 66 4.59 -5.10 7.35
CA ARG A 66 4.92 -6.21 6.42
C ARG A 66 6.21 -5.96 5.64
N PHE A 67 6.70 -4.72 5.61
CA PHE A 67 7.98 -4.34 5.00
C PHE A 67 8.99 -3.94 6.06
N CYS A 68 10.28 -4.04 5.72
CA CYS A 68 11.34 -3.59 6.62
C CYS A 68 11.65 -2.10 6.38
N SER A 69 12.09 -1.40 7.42
CA SER A 69 12.47 0.02 7.40
C SER A 69 13.48 0.32 6.30
N TYR A 70 14.48 -0.54 6.10
CA TYR A 70 15.44 -0.37 5.00
C TYR A 70 14.75 -0.34 3.63
N CYS A 71 13.91 -1.33 3.32
CA CYS A 71 13.19 -1.39 2.04
C CYS A 71 12.28 -0.18 1.83
N GLU A 72 11.59 0.26 2.89
CA GLU A 72 10.77 1.46 2.85
C GLU A 72 11.62 2.71 2.55
N THR A 73 12.74 2.87 3.26
CA THR A 73 13.66 3.99 3.03
C THR A 73 14.23 3.98 1.63
N ILE A 74 14.67 2.81 1.12
CA ILE A 74 15.18 2.72 -0.25
C ILE A 74 14.12 3.16 -1.26
N ALA A 75 12.89 2.65 -1.12
CA ALA A 75 11.79 2.98 -2.02
C ALA A 75 11.46 4.47 -2.06
N ARG A 76 11.66 5.20 -0.94
CA ARG A 76 11.34 6.63 -0.84
C ARG A 76 12.52 7.56 -1.14
N THR A 77 13.74 7.14 -0.82
CA THR A 77 14.93 8.00 -0.90
C THR A 77 15.59 7.95 -2.27
N TYR A 78 15.61 6.78 -2.92
CA TYR A 78 16.22 6.65 -4.23
C TYR A 78 15.22 7.10 -5.30
N ARG A 79 15.51 8.24 -5.91
CA ARG A 79 14.69 8.81 -6.98
C ARG A 79 14.62 7.86 -8.17
N GLY A 80 13.45 7.85 -8.79
CA GLY A 80 13.15 7.01 -9.94
C GLY A 80 12.06 5.99 -9.62
N GLY A 81 11.77 5.20 -10.64
CA GLY A 81 10.68 4.24 -10.65
C GLY A 81 10.63 3.59 -12.01
N ALA A 82 9.60 2.78 -12.23
CA ALA A 82 9.35 2.17 -13.53
C ALA A 82 7.85 2.06 -13.77
N GLU A 83 7.48 2.02 -15.04
CA GLU A 83 6.13 1.60 -15.43
C GLU A 83 5.99 0.11 -15.23
N VAL A 84 5.05 -0.30 -14.38
CA VAL A 84 4.76 -1.71 -14.12
C VAL A 84 3.26 -1.91 -14.05
N GLU A 85 2.80 -3.13 -14.31
CA GLU A 85 1.43 -3.51 -13.99
C GLU A 85 1.29 -3.71 -12.48
N LEU A 86 0.27 -3.08 -11.88
CA LEU A 86 -0.07 -3.22 -10.47
C LEU A 86 -1.59 -3.15 -10.31
N THR A 87 -2.08 -3.47 -9.10
CA THR A 87 -3.48 -3.22 -8.75
C THR A 87 -3.58 -2.10 -7.72
N LEU A 88 -4.38 -1.10 -8.04
CA LEU A 88 -4.75 0.02 -7.19
C LEU A 88 -6.05 -0.31 -6.46
N LEU A 89 -6.15 0.12 -5.22
CA LEU A 89 -7.36 0.07 -4.40
C LEU A 89 -7.55 1.43 -3.74
N PHE A 90 -8.68 2.04 -4.01
CA PHE A 90 -9.16 3.26 -3.39
C PHE A 90 -10.38 2.92 -2.54
N VAL A 91 -10.46 3.46 -1.33
CA VAL A 91 -11.65 3.36 -0.47
C VAL A 91 -11.96 4.73 0.11
N ASP A 92 -13.20 5.15 0.00
CA ASP A 92 -13.61 6.50 0.39
C ASP A 92 -14.98 6.48 1.08
N VAL A 93 -15.12 7.31 2.11
CA VAL A 93 -16.30 7.38 2.98
C VAL A 93 -17.45 8.12 2.29
N ARG A 94 -18.57 7.43 2.11
CA ARG A 94 -19.76 8.04 1.51
C ARG A 94 -20.47 8.96 2.49
N GLY A 95 -20.77 10.18 2.04
CA GLY A 95 -21.49 11.17 2.84
C GLY A 95 -20.66 11.80 3.97
N SER A 96 -19.33 11.73 3.89
CA SER A 96 -18.40 12.26 4.90
C SER A 96 -18.61 13.75 5.20
N THR A 97 -18.86 14.58 4.18
CA THR A 97 -19.11 16.02 4.35
C THR A 97 -20.36 16.27 5.18
N THR A 98 -21.48 15.64 4.81
CA THR A 98 -22.73 15.73 5.58
C THR A 98 -22.58 15.19 6.99
N LEU A 99 -21.76 14.15 7.17
CA LEU A 99 -21.47 13.61 8.50
C LEU A 99 -20.67 14.61 9.35
N ALA A 100 -19.64 15.24 8.77
CA ALA A 100 -18.82 16.26 9.42
C ALA A 100 -19.62 17.51 9.83
N GLU A 101 -20.67 17.85 9.09
CA GLU A 101 -21.58 18.97 9.42
C GLU A 101 -22.52 18.66 10.59
N ARG A 102 -22.79 17.39 10.87
CA ARG A 102 -23.76 16.94 11.90
C ARG A 102 -23.14 16.64 13.25
N VAL A 103 -21.83 16.43 13.29
CA VAL A 103 -21.09 16.07 14.52
C VAL A 103 -20.04 17.13 14.81
N THR A 104 -19.52 17.14 16.04
CA THR A 104 -18.40 18.04 16.37
C THR A 104 -17.12 17.60 15.64
N PRO A 105 -16.17 18.52 15.37
CA PRO A 105 -14.89 18.15 14.75
C PRO A 105 -14.11 17.06 15.51
N SER A 106 -14.25 17.04 16.84
CA SER A 106 -13.61 16.03 17.70
C SER A 106 -14.28 14.65 17.59
N GLU A 107 -15.57 14.59 17.32
CA GLU A 107 -16.27 13.33 17.05
C GLU A 107 -15.97 12.84 15.64
N PHE A 108 -15.96 13.73 14.65
CA PHE A 108 -15.57 13.40 13.28
C PHE A 108 -14.14 12.87 13.22
N SER A 109 -13.19 13.53 13.90
CA SER A 109 -11.80 13.06 13.99
C SER A 109 -11.69 11.66 14.61
N ARG A 110 -12.45 11.38 15.68
CA ARG A 110 -12.48 10.04 16.28
C ARG A 110 -13.05 8.98 15.34
N LEU A 111 -14.08 9.31 14.57
CA LEU A 111 -14.63 8.43 13.56
C LEU A 111 -13.62 8.16 12.43
N MET A 112 -12.98 9.21 11.91
CA MET A 112 -11.97 9.08 10.85
C MET A 112 -10.75 8.28 11.32
N ASN A 113 -10.27 8.49 12.53
CA ASN A 113 -9.19 7.68 13.09
C ASN A 113 -9.57 6.19 13.16
N ARG A 114 -10.79 5.88 13.60
CA ARG A 114 -11.30 4.50 13.59
C ARG A 114 -11.37 3.92 12.18
N PHE A 115 -11.82 4.72 11.20
CA PHE A 115 -11.82 4.32 9.79
C PHE A 115 -10.42 4.03 9.26
N TYR A 116 -9.46 4.92 9.49
CA TYR A 116 -8.08 4.70 9.07
C TYR A 116 -7.47 3.48 9.74
N ASP A 117 -7.69 3.27 11.05
CA ASP A 117 -7.16 2.10 11.76
C ASP A 117 -7.70 0.79 11.16
N VAL A 118 -9.00 0.74 10.84
CA VAL A 118 -9.62 -0.41 10.19
C VAL A 118 -9.09 -0.59 8.76
N ALA A 119 -9.10 0.48 7.96
CA ALA A 119 -8.74 0.41 6.55
C ALA A 119 -7.26 0.03 6.36
N THR A 120 -6.37 0.73 7.06
CA THR A 120 -4.93 0.46 6.99
C THR A 120 -4.59 -0.94 7.50
N ARG A 121 -5.26 -1.44 8.54
CA ARG A 121 -5.08 -2.82 9.00
C ARG A 121 -5.43 -3.83 7.92
N VAL A 122 -6.61 -3.72 7.29
CA VAL A 122 -7.03 -4.65 6.22
C VAL A 122 -6.04 -4.61 5.04
N LEU A 123 -5.65 -3.41 4.62
CA LEU A 123 -4.72 -3.23 3.51
C LEU A 123 -3.33 -3.80 3.83
N ILE A 124 -2.78 -3.53 5.02
CA ILE A 124 -1.51 -4.08 5.50
C ILE A 124 -1.58 -5.61 5.58
N ASP A 125 -2.67 -6.17 6.11
CA ASP A 125 -2.80 -7.63 6.26
C ASP A 125 -2.90 -8.37 4.93
N SER A 126 -3.41 -7.69 3.90
CA SER A 126 -3.43 -8.16 2.51
C SER A 126 -2.10 -7.94 1.75
N ASP A 127 -1.08 -7.38 2.41
CA ASP A 127 0.25 -7.03 1.88
C ASP A 127 0.27 -5.82 0.90
N ALA A 128 -0.75 -4.95 0.93
CA ALA A 128 -0.78 -3.72 0.13
C ALA A 128 0.27 -2.71 0.59
N TRP A 129 0.76 -1.88 -0.31
CA TRP A 129 1.49 -0.65 0.02
C TRP A 129 0.48 0.50 0.18
N ILE A 130 0.42 1.10 1.36
CA ILE A 130 -0.41 2.29 1.58
C ILE A 130 0.33 3.48 0.99
N ASP A 131 -0.27 4.10 -0.02
CA ASP A 131 0.28 5.29 -0.66
C ASP A 131 0.06 6.50 0.25
N LYS A 132 -1.20 6.82 0.52
CA LYS A 132 -1.60 8.00 1.31
C LYS A 132 -3.02 7.88 1.85
N LEU A 133 -3.28 8.69 2.89
CA LEU A 133 -4.61 8.97 3.43
C LEU A 133 -4.92 10.42 3.06
N VAL A 134 -6.04 10.68 2.37
CA VAL A 134 -6.38 12.01 1.84
C VAL A 134 -7.82 12.31 2.20
N GLY A 135 -8.03 13.23 3.15
CA GLY A 135 -9.39 13.55 3.59
C GLY A 135 -10.07 12.29 4.13
N ASP A 136 -11.08 11.81 3.45
CA ASP A 136 -11.87 10.64 3.77
C ASP A 136 -11.58 9.41 2.89
N GLU A 137 -10.53 9.50 2.07
CA GLU A 137 -10.06 8.46 1.18
C GLU A 137 -8.75 7.80 1.69
N VAL A 138 -8.63 6.50 1.46
CA VAL A 138 -7.40 5.72 1.62
C VAL A 138 -7.01 5.12 0.26
N ILE A 139 -5.77 5.39 -0.15
CA ILE A 139 -5.21 4.91 -1.40
C ILE A 139 -4.10 3.89 -1.10
N ALA A 140 -4.18 2.72 -1.73
CA ALA A 140 -3.16 1.70 -1.65
C ALA A 140 -2.96 1.01 -3.00
N PHE A 141 -1.82 0.34 -3.14
CA PHE A 141 -1.54 -0.48 -4.31
C PHE A 141 -0.78 -1.76 -3.97
N TYR A 142 -0.94 -2.76 -4.83
CA TYR A 142 -0.30 -4.06 -4.74
C TYR A 142 0.73 -4.19 -5.86
N LEU A 143 2.00 -4.31 -5.47
CA LEU A 143 3.13 -4.36 -6.40
C LEU A 143 3.24 -5.73 -7.09
N PRO A 144 3.78 -5.78 -8.32
CA PRO A 144 3.80 -6.99 -9.16
C PRO A 144 4.65 -8.14 -8.62
N PHE A 145 5.54 -7.92 -7.65
CA PHE A 145 6.21 -9.03 -6.95
C PHE A 145 5.22 -9.90 -6.15
N LEU A 146 3.99 -9.43 -5.92
CA LEU A 146 2.87 -10.22 -5.42
C LEU A 146 2.12 -10.82 -6.62
N GLU A 147 2.38 -12.08 -6.95
CA GLU A 147 1.81 -12.72 -8.16
C GLU A 147 0.27 -12.67 -8.22
N ASP A 148 -0.42 -12.66 -7.08
CA ASP A 148 -1.87 -12.57 -6.97
C ASP A 148 -2.37 -11.16 -6.58
N HIS A 149 -1.65 -10.09 -6.96
CA HIS A 149 -1.95 -8.70 -6.56
C HIS A 149 -3.40 -8.27 -6.82
N ALA A 150 -3.99 -8.62 -7.98
CA ALA A 150 -5.38 -8.30 -8.28
C ALA A 150 -6.37 -9.02 -7.36
N ALA A 151 -6.16 -10.32 -7.13
CA ALA A 151 -7.02 -11.10 -6.25
C ALA A 151 -6.89 -10.65 -4.78
N ARG A 152 -5.71 -10.20 -4.34
CA ARG A 152 -5.50 -9.60 -3.02
C ARG A 152 -6.30 -8.32 -2.86
N ALA A 153 -6.27 -7.42 -3.84
CA ALA A 153 -7.03 -6.18 -3.81
C ALA A 153 -8.54 -6.45 -3.68
N VAL A 154 -9.09 -7.37 -4.47
CA VAL A 154 -10.52 -7.72 -4.39
C VAL A 154 -10.87 -8.29 -3.02
N ARG A 155 -10.08 -9.23 -2.49
CA ARG A 155 -10.30 -9.77 -1.13
C ARG A 155 -10.21 -8.70 -0.06
N ALA A 156 -9.27 -7.75 -0.18
CA ALA A 156 -9.14 -6.64 0.75
C ALA A 156 -10.35 -5.70 0.66
N GLY A 157 -10.86 -5.42 -0.55
CA GLY A 157 -12.09 -4.65 -0.74
C GLY A 157 -13.28 -5.31 -0.04
N GLN A 158 -13.46 -6.62 -0.21
CA GLN A 158 -14.51 -7.38 0.47
C GLN A 158 -14.36 -7.38 2.00
N GLU A 159 -13.13 -7.45 2.52
CA GLU A 159 -12.87 -7.34 3.95
C GLU A 159 -13.13 -5.91 4.47
N LEU A 160 -12.78 -4.87 3.71
CA LEU A 160 -13.10 -3.48 4.04
C LEU A 160 -14.61 -3.27 4.14
N MET A 161 -15.39 -3.82 3.22
CA MET A 161 -16.86 -3.80 3.28
C MET A 161 -17.36 -4.42 4.58
N ARG A 162 -16.91 -5.64 4.91
CA ARG A 162 -17.31 -6.31 6.15
C ARG A 162 -16.88 -5.52 7.40
N ALA A 163 -15.63 -5.04 7.43
CA ALA A 163 -15.07 -4.35 8.59
C ALA A 163 -15.69 -2.96 8.84
N THR A 164 -16.23 -2.32 7.81
CA THR A 164 -17.00 -1.06 7.89
C THR A 164 -18.49 -1.28 8.17
N GLY A 165 -18.92 -2.53 8.31
CA GLY A 165 -20.29 -2.92 8.65
C GLY A 165 -21.23 -3.07 7.45
N GLN A 166 -20.71 -3.04 6.22
CA GLN A 166 -21.52 -3.26 5.02
C GLN A 166 -22.02 -4.70 4.95
N GLY A 167 -23.30 -4.87 4.61
CA GLY A 167 -23.94 -6.17 4.47
C GLY A 167 -24.24 -6.91 5.79
N GLY A 168 -24.03 -6.26 6.94
CA GLY A 168 -24.42 -6.79 8.25
C GLY A 168 -25.88 -6.47 8.63
N PRO A 169 -26.40 -7.02 9.74
CA PRO A 169 -27.68 -6.61 10.29
C PRO A 169 -27.57 -5.19 10.87
N GLY A 170 -28.16 -4.21 10.18
CA GLY A 170 -28.17 -2.80 10.55
C GLY A 170 -27.42 -1.92 9.55
N ASP A 171 -27.42 -0.61 9.79
CA ASP A 171 -26.68 0.33 8.96
C ASP A 171 -25.16 0.20 9.23
N PRO A 172 -24.32 0.37 8.18
CA PRO A 172 -22.88 0.38 8.36
C PRO A 172 -22.49 1.52 9.32
N TRP A 173 -21.53 1.26 10.21
CA TRP A 173 -21.06 2.30 11.12
C TRP A 173 -20.26 3.39 10.38
N ILE A 174 -19.76 3.07 9.18
CA ILE A 174 -19.27 4.04 8.23
C ILE A 174 -19.56 3.58 6.78
N PRO A 175 -20.40 4.29 6.03
CA PRO A 175 -20.62 4.03 4.61
C PRO A 175 -19.34 4.20 3.79
N VAL A 176 -18.97 3.24 2.94
CA VAL A 176 -17.79 3.36 2.05
C VAL A 176 -18.09 2.85 0.65
N GLY A 177 -17.43 3.45 -0.35
CA GLY A 177 -17.33 2.92 -1.71
C GLY A 177 -15.88 2.52 -2.00
N ILE A 178 -15.67 1.50 -2.84
CA ILE A 178 -14.34 0.98 -3.18
C ILE A 178 -14.17 1.02 -4.69
N GLY A 179 -12.98 1.42 -5.15
CA GLY A 179 -12.59 1.34 -6.56
C GLY A 179 -11.32 0.54 -6.71
N ILE A 180 -11.32 -0.46 -7.61
CA ILE A 180 -10.16 -1.33 -7.87
C ILE A 180 -9.82 -1.29 -9.35
N GLN A 181 -8.56 -1.00 -9.68
CA GLN A 181 -8.08 -1.02 -11.06
C GLN A 181 -6.75 -1.76 -11.14
N THR A 182 -6.66 -2.71 -12.06
CA THR A 182 -5.37 -3.28 -12.48
C THR A 182 -4.94 -2.63 -13.79
N GLY A 183 -3.70 -2.18 -13.87
CA GLY A 183 -3.17 -1.60 -15.09
C GLY A 183 -1.73 -1.16 -14.93
N THR A 184 -1.15 -0.73 -16.05
CA THR A 184 0.21 -0.18 -16.05
C THR A 184 0.21 1.25 -15.54
N ALA A 185 1.08 1.53 -14.57
CA ALA A 185 1.34 2.86 -14.06
C ALA A 185 2.81 2.98 -13.66
N PHE A 186 3.32 4.20 -13.69
CA PHE A 186 4.64 4.51 -13.13
C PHE A 186 4.56 4.40 -11.61
N VAL A 187 5.47 3.63 -10.99
CA VAL A 187 5.60 3.56 -9.54
C VAL A 187 7.03 3.89 -9.13
N GLY A 188 7.19 4.82 -8.21
CA GLY A 188 8.51 5.29 -7.81
C GLY A 188 8.50 6.39 -6.76
N ALA A 189 9.70 6.80 -6.37
CA ALA A 189 9.90 7.98 -5.52
C ALA A 189 9.73 9.26 -6.36
N ILE A 190 8.70 10.04 -6.05
CA ILE A 190 8.34 11.28 -6.73
C ILE A 190 8.29 12.42 -5.71
N GLY A 191 8.87 13.56 -6.08
CA GLY A 191 8.84 14.77 -5.26
C GLY A 191 10.07 15.66 -5.40
N SER A 192 10.18 16.61 -4.49
CA SER A 192 11.19 17.67 -4.49
C SER A 192 12.60 17.13 -4.23
N ALA A 193 13.56 17.61 -5.04
CA ALA A 193 15.02 17.65 -4.80
C ALA A 193 15.48 17.12 -3.44
N GLU A 194 15.08 17.91 -2.46
CA GLU A 194 15.74 18.08 -1.18
C GLU A 194 14.76 17.87 -0.03
N THR A 195 13.46 17.71 -0.32
CA THR A 195 12.41 17.77 0.71
C THR A 195 11.37 16.66 0.56
N VAL A 196 10.14 17.02 0.19
CA VAL A 196 8.98 16.14 0.23
C VAL A 196 9.05 15.16 -0.93
N THR A 197 9.24 13.88 -0.62
CA THR A 197 9.25 12.77 -1.57
C THR A 197 8.36 11.64 -1.05
N ASP A 198 7.47 11.17 -1.92
CA ASP A 198 6.59 10.03 -1.67
C ASP A 198 6.85 8.92 -2.68
N PHE A 199 6.66 7.68 -2.22
CA PHE A 199 6.66 6.52 -3.10
C PHE A 199 5.22 6.25 -3.50
N THR A 200 4.87 6.60 -4.73
CA THR A 200 3.47 6.71 -5.20
C THR A 200 3.36 6.18 -6.63
N ALA A 201 2.13 5.95 -7.07
CA ALA A 201 1.81 5.54 -8.44
C ALA A 201 1.25 6.72 -9.23
N LEU A 202 1.64 6.86 -10.50
CA LEU A 202 1.11 7.84 -11.45
C LEU A 202 0.76 7.18 -12.78
N GLY A 203 -0.30 7.65 -13.41
CA GLY A 203 -0.69 7.22 -14.76
C GLY A 203 -2.19 7.03 -14.90
N ASP A 204 -2.60 6.60 -16.09
CA ASP A 204 -4.02 6.47 -16.43
C ASP A 204 -4.75 5.45 -15.53
N ALA A 205 -4.09 4.34 -15.17
CA ALA A 205 -4.67 3.36 -14.25
C ALA A 205 -5.04 3.97 -12.88
N VAL A 206 -4.28 4.95 -12.39
CA VAL A 206 -4.57 5.67 -11.13
C VAL A 206 -5.80 6.55 -11.31
N ASN A 207 -5.90 7.25 -12.43
CA ASN A 207 -7.07 8.09 -12.75
C ASN A 207 -8.34 7.26 -12.93
N VAL A 208 -8.25 6.08 -13.53
CA VAL A 208 -9.37 5.14 -13.66
C VAL A 208 -9.79 4.64 -12.29
N ALA A 209 -8.86 4.24 -11.42
CA ALA A 209 -9.17 3.83 -10.04
C ALA A 209 -9.93 4.92 -9.26
N ALA A 210 -9.45 6.17 -9.37
CA ALA A 210 -10.10 7.34 -8.75
C ALA A 210 -11.53 7.58 -9.29
N ARG A 211 -11.76 7.35 -10.60
CA ARG A 211 -13.12 7.44 -11.17
C ARG A 211 -14.02 6.30 -10.70
N LEU A 212 -13.49 5.08 -10.56
CA LEU A 212 -14.25 3.93 -10.07
C LEU A 212 -14.71 4.16 -8.63
N VAL A 213 -13.83 4.57 -7.72
CA VAL A 213 -14.22 4.84 -6.33
C VAL A 213 -15.18 6.03 -6.24
N SER A 214 -15.06 7.04 -7.11
CA SER A 214 -15.99 8.15 -7.16
C SER A 214 -17.39 7.72 -7.61
N ALA A 215 -17.48 6.75 -8.53
CA ALA A 215 -18.75 6.21 -9.02
C ALA A 215 -19.40 5.18 -8.07
N ALA A 216 -18.60 4.45 -7.29
CA ALA A 216 -19.08 3.42 -6.38
C ALA A 216 -20.01 4.00 -5.30
N ALA A 217 -21.22 3.46 -5.17
CA ALA A 217 -22.13 3.78 -4.08
C ALA A 217 -21.66 3.16 -2.75
N ALA A 218 -22.37 3.49 -1.67
CA ALA A 218 -22.11 2.86 -0.38
C ALA A 218 -22.35 1.35 -0.46
N GLY A 219 -21.34 0.56 -0.10
CA GLY A 219 -21.38 -0.90 -0.17
C GLY A 219 -21.01 -1.50 -1.53
N GLU A 220 -20.57 -0.69 -2.50
CA GLU A 220 -20.15 -1.15 -3.83
C GLU A 220 -18.61 -1.19 -3.99
N ILE A 221 -18.14 -2.21 -4.72
CA ILE A 221 -16.75 -2.42 -5.13
C ILE A 221 -16.69 -2.40 -6.66
#